data_AF-A0A1L9QKJ4-F1
#
_entry.id   AF-A0A1L9QKJ4-F1
#
_cell.length_a   1.000
_cell.length_b   1.000
_cell.length_c   1.000
_cell.angle_alpha   90.00
_cell.angle_beta   90.00
_cell.angle_gamma   90.00
#
_symmetry.space_group_name_H-M   'P 1'
#
loop_
_entity.id
_entity.type
_entity.pdbx_description
1 polymer ?
#
loop_
_entity_poly.entity_id
_entity_poly.type
_entity_poly.pdbx_seq_one_letter_code
_entity_poly.pdbx_strand_id
1 'polypeptide(L)'
;MTKYIANQTPTPIEKYQQLAREYKQHLAQMCRPGANFSSIQIAEFIRIADNSLASAIRYKQSLVRIRHQRNLTSRTKQAILSLHNQGVKPNRIAKCLGVSTSFVNQTIRNHDNT
;
A
#
# COMPACT_ATOMS: atom_id res chain seq x y z
N MET A 1 -35.12 10.04 12.92
CA MET A 1 -33.94 10.16 12.02
C MET A 1 -32.88 9.18 12.47
N THR A 2 -32.86 7.99 11.88
CA THR A 2 -31.94 6.91 12.22
C THR A 2 -30.58 7.19 11.58
N LYS A 3 -29.57 7.49 12.40
CA LYS A 3 -28.20 7.73 11.91
C LYS A 3 -27.64 6.41 11.38
N TYR A 4 -27.45 6.32 10.06
CA TYR A 4 -26.64 5.28 9.43
C TYR A 4 -25.20 5.44 9.93
N ILE A 5 -24.78 4.58 10.87
CA ILE A 5 -23.36 4.41 11.20
C ILE A 5 -22.77 3.64 10.02
N ALA A 6 -22.13 4.36 9.09
CA ALA A 6 -21.34 3.74 8.05
C ALA A 6 -20.27 2.90 8.73
N ASN A 7 -20.38 1.58 8.63
CA ASN A 7 -19.32 0.63 9.00
C ASN A 7 -18.12 0.91 8.08
N GLN A 8 -17.30 1.88 8.45
CA GLN A 8 -16.05 2.16 7.77
C GLN A 8 -15.16 0.94 7.97
N THR A 9 -14.94 0.19 6.89
CA THR A 9 -13.98 -0.91 6.90
C THR A 9 -12.60 -0.36 7.24
N PRO A 10 -11.92 -0.89 8.28
CA PRO A 10 -10.64 -0.36 8.72
C PRO A 10 -9.63 -0.40 7.58
N THR A 11 -8.92 0.70 7.42
CA THR A 11 -7.87 0.85 6.44
C THR A 11 -6.77 -0.21 6.67
N PRO A 12 -5.98 -0.57 5.65
CA PRO A 12 -4.90 -1.55 5.81
C PRO A 12 -3.90 -1.19 6.92
N ILE A 13 -3.70 0.11 7.18
CA ILE A 13 -2.82 0.61 8.25
C ILE A 13 -3.44 0.36 9.63
N GLU A 14 -4.73 0.63 9.79
CA GLU A 14 -5.45 0.39 11.05
C GLU A 14 -5.51 -1.10 11.37
N LYS A 15 -5.76 -1.96 10.37
CA LYS A 15 -5.70 -3.42 10.55
C LYS A 15 -4.33 -3.88 11.05
N TYR A 16 -3.24 -3.36 10.48
CA TYR A 16 -1.89 -3.68 10.92
C TYR A 16 -1.61 -3.22 12.36
N GLN A 17 -2.00 -1.98 12.69
CA GLN A 17 -1.81 -1.44 14.04
C GLN A 17 -2.61 -2.22 15.08
N GLN A 18 -3.82 -2.66 14.74
CA GLN A 18 -4.66 -3.47 15.63
C GLN A 18 -4.04 -4.85 15.89
N LEU A 19 -3.60 -5.53 14.83
CA LEU A 19 -2.92 -6.82 14.94
C LEU A 19 -1.64 -6.75 15.79
N ALA A 20 -0.85 -5.69 15.60
CA ALA A 20 0.38 -5.46 16.36
C ALA A 20 0.10 -5.19 17.85
N ARG A 21 -1.05 -4.59 18.19
CA ARG A 21 -1.49 -4.39 19.58
C ARG A 21 -1.91 -5.72 20.20
N GLU A 22 -2.71 -6.52 19.51
CA GLU A 22 -3.17 -7.84 19.97
C GLU A 22 -1.98 -8.77 20.24
N TYR A 23 -0.99 -8.79 19.34
CA TYR A 23 0.23 -9.58 19.53
C TYR A 23 1.03 -9.16 20.78
N LYS A 24 1.21 -7.85 20.98
CA LYS A 24 1.92 -7.31 22.16
C LYS A 24 1.18 -7.63 23.47
N GLN A 25 -0.15 -7.57 23.46
CA GLN A 25 -0.97 -7.88 24.63
C GLN A 25 -0.86 -9.36 25.00
N HIS A 26 -0.90 -10.27 24.03
CA HIS A 26 -0.73 -11.70 24.28
C HIS A 26 0.67 -12.06 24.76
N LEU A 27 1.73 -11.48 24.16
CA LEU A 27 3.09 -11.63 24.68
C LEU A 27 3.22 -11.16 26.13
N ALA A 28 2.63 -10.00 26.44
CA ALA A 28 2.66 -9.45 27.79
C ALA A 28 1.92 -10.32 28.80
N GLN A 29 0.84 -11.01 28.40
CA GLN A 29 0.17 -12.01 29.24
C GLN A 29 1.05 -13.24 29.44
N MET A 30 1.77 -13.68 28.41
CA MET A 30 2.62 -14.87 28.48
C MET A 30 3.89 -14.71 29.30
N CYS A 31 4.49 -13.53 29.29
CA CYS A 31 5.68 -13.25 30.08
C CYS A 31 5.37 -12.89 31.55
N ARG A 32 4.12 -13.02 32.02
CA ARG A 32 3.78 -12.77 33.43
C ARG A 32 4.33 -13.90 34.32
N PRO A 33 5.00 -13.56 35.44
CA PRO A 33 5.41 -14.57 36.41
C PRO A 33 4.20 -15.36 36.92
N GLY A 34 4.29 -16.70 36.90
CA GLY A 34 3.20 -17.59 37.32
C GLY A 34 2.13 -17.90 36.26
N ALA A 35 2.33 -17.46 35.01
CA ALA A 35 1.40 -17.77 33.94
C ALA A 35 1.59 -19.22 33.43
N ASN A 36 0.58 -20.06 33.62
CA ASN A 36 0.54 -21.44 33.13
C ASN A 36 -0.36 -21.50 31.89
N PHE A 37 0.23 -21.62 30.70
CA PHE A 37 -0.51 -21.75 29.44
C PHE A 37 -0.70 -23.21 29.07
N SER A 38 -1.90 -23.54 28.58
CA SER A 38 -2.14 -24.83 27.96
C SER A 38 -1.46 -24.93 26.59
N SER A 39 -1.19 -26.14 26.13
CA SER A 39 -0.68 -26.41 24.78
C SER A 39 -1.56 -25.81 23.67
N ILE A 40 -2.88 -25.75 23.89
CA ILE A 40 -3.85 -25.12 22.99
C ILE A 40 -3.63 -23.60 22.92
N GLN A 41 -3.44 -22.94 24.07
CA GLN A 41 -3.20 -21.50 24.13
C GLN A 41 -1.88 -21.10 23.45
N ILE A 42 -0.84 -21.94 23.59
CA ILE A 42 0.44 -21.74 22.91
C ILE A 42 0.30 -21.92 21.40
N ALA A 43 -0.43 -22.94 20.94
CA ALA A 43 -0.67 -23.18 19.52
C ALA A 43 -1.49 -22.06 18.87
N GLU A 44 -2.51 -21.55 19.56
CA GLU A 44 -3.30 -20.42 19.09
C GLU A 44 -2.47 -19.14 19.00
N PHE A 45 -1.57 -18.91 19.96
CA PHE A 45 -0.63 -17.80 19.91
C PHE A 45 0.31 -17.88 18.70
N ILE A 46 0.93 -19.04 18.45
CA ILE A 46 1.81 -19.26 17.28
C ILE A 46 1.04 -18.97 15.99
N ARG A 47 -0.21 -19.45 15.88
CA ARG A 47 -1.08 -19.21 14.73
C ARG A 47 -1.38 -17.72 14.51
N ILE A 48 -1.65 -16.97 15.57
CA ILE A 48 -1.86 -15.51 15.50
C ILE A 48 -0.57 -14.80 15.08
N ALA A 49 0.57 -15.22 15.61
CA ALA A 49 1.89 -14.69 15.26
C ALA A 49 2.22 -14.91 13.78
N ASP A 50 1.97 -16.12 13.26
CA ASP A 50 2.19 -16.48 11.86
C ASP A 50 1.29 -15.67 10.92
N ASN A 51 0.00 -15.55 11.26
CA ASN A 51 -0.92 -14.71 10.50
C ASN A 51 -0.52 -13.23 10.49
N SER A 52 0.03 -12.75 11.61
CA SER A 52 0.55 -11.39 11.73
C SER A 52 1.78 -11.15 10.86
N LEU A 53 2.73 -12.09 10.89
CA LEU A 53 3.92 -12.05 10.06
C LEU A 53 3.56 -12.12 8.56
N ALA A 54 2.67 -13.02 8.17
CA ALA A 54 2.19 -13.15 6.80
C ALA A 54 1.49 -11.88 6.31
N SER A 55 0.73 -11.21 7.18
CA SER A 55 0.07 -9.94 6.86
C SER A 55 1.07 -8.81 6.71
N ALA A 56 2.08 -8.73 7.59
CA ALA A 56 3.16 -7.76 7.51
C ALA A 56 4.01 -7.92 6.23
N ILE A 57 4.33 -9.16 5.85
CA ILE A 57 5.06 -9.48 4.61
C ILE A 57 4.25 -9.03 3.39
N ARG A 58 2.97 -9.40 3.31
CA ARG A 58 2.08 -8.99 2.21
C ARG A 58 1.96 -7.47 2.09
N TYR A 59 1.87 -6.77 3.21
CA TYR A 59 1.84 -5.31 3.22
C TYR A 59 3.18 -4.70 2.76
N LYS A 60 4.32 -5.22 3.23
CA LYS A 60 5.64 -4.76 2.77
C LYS A 60 5.80 -4.97 1.27
N GLN A 61 5.38 -6.11 0.75
CA GLN A 61 5.38 -6.40 -0.70
C GLN A 61 4.46 -5.45 -1.47
N SER A 62 3.28 -5.11 -0.93
CA SER A 62 2.37 -4.16 -1.58
C SER A 62 2.96 -2.74 -1.60
N LEU A 63 3.63 -2.30 -0.53
CA LEU A 63 4.35 -1.03 -0.49
C LEU A 63 5.49 -0.98 -1.51
N VAL A 64 6.27 -2.06 -1.64
CA VAL A 64 7.33 -2.18 -2.66
C VAL A 64 6.73 -2.10 -4.07
N ARG A 65 5.60 -2.78 -4.32
CA ARG A 65 4.89 -2.73 -5.60
C ARG A 65 4.37 -1.34 -5.92
N ILE A 66 3.75 -0.66 -4.94
CA ILE A 66 3.27 0.72 -5.07
C ILE A 66 4.44 1.67 -5.36
N ARG A 67 5.58 1.50 -4.67
CA ARG A 67 6.78 2.31 -4.90
C ARG A 67 7.35 2.08 -6.30
N HIS A 68 7.42 0.83 -6.74
CA HIS A 68 7.88 0.50 -8.09
C HIS A 68 6.95 1.07 -9.17
N GLN A 69 5.64 0.97 -9.00
CA GLN A 69 4.67 1.58 -9.92
C GLN A 69 4.80 3.10 -9.95
N ARG A 70 4.94 3.76 -8.80
CA ARG A 70 5.16 5.22 -8.74
C ARG A 70 6.46 5.64 -9.44
N ASN A 71 7.54 4.87 -9.29
CA ASN A 71 8.82 5.15 -9.94
C ASN A 71 8.74 4.98 -11.47
N LEU A 72 8.08 3.92 -11.94
CA LEU A 72 7.78 3.75 -13.37
C LEU A 72 6.98 4.94 -13.90
N THR A 73 5.90 5.31 -13.22
CA THR A 73 5.06 6.46 -13.60
C THR A 73 5.84 7.78 -13.58
N SER A 74 6.76 7.97 -12.64
CA SER A 74 7.61 9.18 -12.57
C SER A 74 8.57 9.27 -13.76
N ARG A 75 9.27 8.17 -14.10
CA ARG A 75 10.15 8.13 -15.29
C ARG A 75 9.37 8.33 -16.58
N THR A 76 8.21 7.69 -16.72
CA THR A 76 7.36 7.87 -17.91
C THR A 76 6.87 9.31 -18.04
N LYS A 77 6.49 9.97 -16.92
CA LYS A 77 6.13 11.39 -16.93
C LYS A 77 7.31 12.29 -17.35
N GLN A 78 8.52 12.04 -16.86
CA GLN A 78 9.71 12.79 -17.28
C GLN A 78 10.00 12.62 -18.78
N ALA A 79 9.87 11.40 -19.30
CA ALA A 79 10.04 11.15 -20.74
C ALA A 79 8.96 11.86 -21.58
N ILE A 80 7.71 11.89 -21.12
CA ILE A 80 6.62 12.65 -21.76
C ILE A 80 6.98 14.14 -21.84
N LEU A 81 7.40 14.74 -20.73
CA LEU A 81 7.74 16.17 -20.67
C LEU A 81 8.98 16.51 -21.51
N SER A 82 10.00 15.65 -21.49
CA SER A 82 11.19 15.84 -22.33
C SER A 82 10.87 15.85 -23.82
N LEU A 83 10.04 14.91 -24.29
CA LEU A 83 9.61 14.87 -25.69
C LEU A 83 8.66 16.02 -26.04
N HIS A 84 7.80 16.43 -25.10
CA HIS A 84 6.93 17.60 -25.30
C HIS A 84 7.75 18.88 -25.46
N ASN A 85 8.78 19.08 -24.64
CA ASN A 85 9.68 20.23 -24.72
C ASN A 85 10.51 20.26 -26.02
N GLN A 86 10.68 19.10 -26.67
CA GLN A 86 11.27 18.99 -28.00
C GLN A 86 10.27 19.26 -29.14
N GLY A 87 9.03 19.64 -28.83
CA GLY A 87 7.97 19.92 -29.81
C GLY A 87 7.29 18.69 -30.39
N VAL A 88 7.49 17.50 -29.80
CA VAL A 88 6.86 16.27 -30.28
C VAL A 88 5.37 16.27 -29.94
N LYS A 89 4.51 16.01 -30.93
CA LYS A 89 3.06 15.98 -30.74
C LYS A 89 2.63 14.87 -29.75
N PRO A 90 1.63 15.11 -28.87
CA PRO A 90 1.16 14.13 -27.87
C PRO A 90 0.85 12.74 -28.43
N ASN A 91 0.25 12.65 -29.61
CA ASN A 91 -0.05 11.36 -30.26
C ASN A 91 1.21 10.55 -30.63
N ARG A 92 2.29 11.24 -31.02
CA ARG A 92 3.59 10.60 -31.31
C ARG A 92 4.28 10.16 -30.01
N ILE A 93 4.20 10.97 -28.95
CA ILE A 93 4.72 10.64 -27.62
C ILE A 93 4.05 9.38 -27.08
N ALA A 94 2.72 9.32 -27.13
CA ALA A 94 1.93 8.18 -26.70
C ALA A 94 2.35 6.89 -27.42
N LYS A 95 2.55 6.96 -28.74
CA LYS A 95 3.01 5.83 -29.56
C LYS A 95 4.46 5.42 -29.24
N CYS A 96 5.37 6.37 -29.03
CA CYS A 96 6.77 6.08 -28.67
C CYS A 96 6.90 5.42 -27.29
N LEU A 97 6.08 5.84 -26.32
CA LEU A 97 6.18 5.39 -24.93
C LEU A 97 5.20 4.26 -24.57
N GLY A 98 4.35 3.84 -25.51
CA GLY A 98 3.36 2.78 -25.29
C GLY A 98 2.31 3.12 -24.23
N VAL A 99 1.94 4.40 -24.11
CA VAL A 99 0.95 4.90 -23.13
C VAL A 99 -0.25 5.52 -23.83
N SER A 100 -1.35 5.72 -23.10
CA SER A 100 -2.53 6.37 -23.66
C SER A 100 -2.29 7.86 -23.92
N THR A 101 -2.89 8.38 -24.99
CA THR A 101 -2.87 9.81 -25.33
C THR A 101 -3.48 10.67 -24.22
N SER A 102 -4.53 10.17 -23.54
CA SER A 102 -5.12 10.85 -22.39
C SER A 102 -4.13 11.04 -21.23
N PHE A 103 -3.30 10.02 -20.94
CA PHE A 103 -2.29 10.11 -19.90
C PHE A 103 -1.19 11.13 -20.25
N VAL A 104 -0.80 11.18 -21.53
CA VAL A 104 0.15 12.18 -22.05
C VAL A 104 -0.40 13.60 -21.91
N ASN A 105 -1.61 13.84 -22.40
CA ASN A 105 -2.25 15.16 -22.33
C ASN A 105 -2.47 15.63 -20.88
N GLN A 106 -2.88 14.72 -19.99
CA GLN A 106 -3.02 15.03 -18.56
C GLN A 106 -1.67 15.42 -17.94
N THR A 107 -0.60 14.72 -18.30
CA THR A 107 0.75 14.99 -17.78
C THR A 107 1.26 16.36 -18.24
N ILE A 108 1.10 16.68 -19.52
CA ILE A 108 1.49 17.98 -20.10
C ILE A 108 0.67 19.10 -19.45
N ARG A 109 -0.67 18.97 -19.41
CA ARG A 109 -1.56 19.98 -18.82
C ARG A 109 -1.23 20.27 -17.35
N ASN A 110 -0.90 19.24 -16.58
CA ASN A 110 -0.53 19.43 -15.18
C ASN A 110 0.81 20.14 -15.04
N HIS A 111 1.75 19.95 -15.97
CA HIS A 111 3.04 20.63 -15.98
C HIS A 111 2.92 22.10 -16.39
N ASP A 112 2.15 22.41 -17.44
CA ASP A 112 2.01 23.77 -17.94
C ASP A 112 1.17 24.68 -17.00
N ASN A 113 0.40 24.07 -16.10
CA ASN A 113 -0.37 24.76 -15.05
C ASN A 113 0.40 24.92 -13.72
N THR A 114 1.65 24.47 -13.64
CA THR A 114 2.51 24.60 -12.44
C THR A 114 3.48 25.75 -12.63
#